data_AF-A0A8I2YRZ6-F1
#
_entry.id   AF-A0A8I2YRZ6-F1
#
_cell.length_a   1.000
_cell.length_b   1.000
_cell.length_c   1.000
_cell.angle_alpha   90.00
_cell.angle_beta   90.00
_cell.angle_gamma   90.00
#
_symmetry.space_group_name_H-M   'P 1'
#
loop_
_entity.id
_entity.type
_entity.pdbx_description
1 polymer ?
#
loop_
_entity_poly.entity_id
_entity_poly.type
_entity_poly.pdbx_seq_one_letter_code
_entity_poly.pdbx_strand_id
1 'polypeptide(L)'
;MANHVQIQVSIPSTADPNAHTSFNDSDPREPLPSPSPAIQLTPIFGSAPSAHAQTLYSLYAAQIATLLWLTIGGEHRNVVVGIALRSSKGHEEGEVSEEEQQTFLAVMEGLRTILK
;
A
#
# COMPACT_ATOMS: atom_id res chain seq x y z
N MET A 1 15.73 12.84 -10.13
CA MET A 1 14.50 12.47 -10.85
C MET A 1 13.71 11.56 -9.93
N ALA A 2 12.43 11.84 -9.69
CA ALA A 2 11.57 10.95 -8.90
C ALA A 2 11.11 9.79 -9.81
N ASN A 3 11.25 8.55 -9.36
CA ASN A 3 10.71 7.41 -10.07
C ASN A 3 9.24 7.28 -9.67
N HIS A 4 8.36 7.19 -10.66
CA HIS A 4 6.94 7.00 -10.43
C HIS A 4 6.54 5.62 -10.96
N VAL A 5 5.71 4.93 -10.19
CA VAL A 5 5.21 3.60 -10.53
C VAL A 5 3.69 3.62 -10.35
N GLN A 6 2.99 3.04 -11.31
CA GLN A 6 1.55 2.79 -11.21
C GLN A 6 1.31 1.30 -11.09
N ILE A 7 0.56 0.90 -10.07
CA ILE A 7 0.25 -0.50 -9.78
C ILE A 7 -1.25 -0.64 -9.71
N GLN A 8 -1.80 -1.58 -10.50
CA GLN A 8 -3.15 -2.05 -10.30
C GLN A 8 -3.15 -3.08 -9.16
N VAL A 9 -4.10 -2.93 -8.27
CA VAL A 9 -4.32 -3.81 -7.13
C VAL A 9 -5.71 -4.41 -7.27
N SER A 10 -5.79 -5.74 -7.24
CA SER A 10 -7.02 -6.49 -7.43
C SER A 10 -7.09 -7.70 -6.51
N ILE A 11 -8.31 -8.14 -6.18
CA ILE A 11 -8.57 -9.41 -5.50
C ILE A 11 -9.48 -10.24 -6.41
N PRO A 12 -9.19 -11.54 -6.61
CA PRO A 12 -10.05 -12.39 -7.43
C PRO A 12 -11.46 -12.46 -6.83
N SER A 13 -12.49 -12.51 -7.68
CA SER A 13 -13.91 -12.52 -7.26
C SER A 13 -14.30 -13.70 -6.35
N THR A 14 -13.42 -14.70 -6.21
CA THR A 14 -13.61 -15.88 -5.36
C THR A 14 -13.01 -15.74 -3.97
N ALA A 15 -12.23 -14.69 -3.72
CA ALA A 15 -11.58 -14.45 -2.44
C ALA A 15 -12.30 -13.33 -1.71
N ASP A 16 -12.68 -13.59 -0.46
CA ASP A 16 -13.24 -12.56 0.41
C ASP A 16 -12.10 -11.62 0.84
N PRO A 17 -12.16 -10.33 0.46
CA PRO A 17 -11.10 -9.37 0.78
C PRO A 17 -11.08 -8.98 2.27
N ASN A 18 -12.17 -9.22 3.00
CA ASN A 18 -12.36 -8.77 4.38
C ASN A 18 -12.29 -9.93 5.39
N ALA A 19 -12.02 -11.15 4.93
CA ALA A 19 -11.96 -12.36 5.75
C ALA A 19 -10.99 -12.30 6.96
N HIS A 20 -10.08 -11.32 7.02
CA HIS A 20 -9.01 -11.27 8.00
C HIS A 20 -8.91 -9.99 8.84
N THR A 21 -9.85 -9.05 8.73
CA THR A 21 -9.68 -7.74 9.38
C THR A 21 -10.97 -7.18 9.96
N SER A 22 -11.07 -7.18 11.29
CA SER A 22 -11.90 -6.22 12.03
C SER A 22 -11.14 -4.90 12.05
N PHE A 23 -11.34 -4.07 11.02
CA PHE A 23 -10.78 -2.73 10.97
C PHE A 23 -11.82 -1.72 11.43
N ASN A 24 -11.55 -1.03 12.53
CA ASN A 24 -12.33 0.10 13.00
C ASN A 24 -11.64 1.40 12.61
N ASP A 25 -12.08 1.98 11.49
CA ASP A 25 -11.57 3.25 10.99
C ASP A 25 -11.66 4.41 12.02
N SER A 26 -12.57 4.29 12.99
CA SER A 26 -12.81 5.33 14.00
C SER A 26 -11.64 5.54 14.97
N ASP A 27 -10.80 4.53 15.23
CA ASP A 27 -9.70 4.62 16.19
C ASP A 27 -8.33 4.80 15.50
N PRO A 28 -7.69 5.97 15.62
CA PRO A 28 -6.37 6.21 15.02
C PRO A 28 -5.25 5.38 15.66
N ARG A 29 -5.46 4.79 16.85
CA ARG A 29 -4.49 3.92 17.53
C ARG A 29 -4.57 2.47 17.06
N GLU A 30 -5.57 2.12 16.25
CA GLU A 30 -5.70 0.77 15.75
C GLU A 30 -4.60 0.46 14.71
N PRO A 31 -3.95 -0.71 14.79
CA PRO A 31 -2.93 -1.11 13.82
C PRO A 31 -3.46 -1.08 12.38
N LEU A 32 -2.54 -0.95 11.42
CA LEU A 32 -2.90 -1.04 10.00
C LEU A 32 -3.48 -2.42 9.69
N PRO A 33 -4.56 -2.50 8.89
CA PRO A 33 -5.15 -3.78 8.51
C PRO A 33 -4.16 -4.57 7.67
N SER A 34 -4.07 -5.87 7.90
CA SER A 34 -3.23 -6.75 7.09
C SER A 34 -3.82 -6.88 5.68
N PRO A 35 -3.01 -6.73 4.62
CA PRO A 35 -3.49 -6.95 3.26
C PRO A 35 -3.90 -8.41 3.05
N SER A 36 -4.91 -8.63 2.21
CA SER A 36 -5.37 -9.98 1.87
C SER A 36 -4.25 -10.80 1.23
N PRO A 37 -4.08 -12.09 1.59
CA PRO A 37 -3.09 -12.95 0.94
C PRO A 37 -3.43 -13.23 -0.54
N ALA A 38 -4.68 -12.99 -0.96
CA ALA A 38 -5.13 -13.14 -2.33
C ALA A 38 -4.91 -11.88 -3.20
N ILE A 39 -4.29 -10.84 -2.65
CA ILE A 39 -4.05 -9.58 -3.37
C ILE A 39 -3.11 -9.80 -4.56
N GLN A 40 -3.47 -9.22 -5.70
CA GLN A 40 -2.69 -9.28 -6.93
C GLN A 40 -2.23 -7.87 -7.27
N LEU A 41 -0.92 -7.72 -7.47
CA LEU A 41 -0.27 -6.46 -7.82
C LEU A 41 0.25 -6.55 -9.25
N THR A 42 -0.31 -5.72 -10.13
CA THR A 42 0.07 -5.67 -11.54
C THR A 42 0.67 -4.30 -11.86
N PRO A 43 1.98 -4.20 -12.10
CA PRO A 43 2.61 -2.95 -12.55
C PRO A 43 2.05 -2.55 -13.92
N ILE A 44 1.54 -1.32 -14.03
CA ILE A 44 0.97 -0.76 -15.28
C ILE A 44 1.98 0.17 -15.94
N PHE A 45 2.68 0.97 -15.14
CA PHE A 45 3.61 1.98 -15.62
C PHE A 45 4.79 2.17 -14.68
N GLY A 46 5.95 2.47 -15.24
CA GLY A 46 7.17 2.73 -14.51
C GLY A 46 7.87 1.46 -14.07
N SER A 47 9.10 1.60 -13.62
CA SER A 47 9.89 0.51 -13.06
C SER A 47 10.62 1.02 -11.84
N ALA A 48 10.68 0.20 -10.81
CA ALA A 48 11.46 0.53 -9.64
C ALA A 48 12.95 0.54 -10.00
N PRO A 49 13.74 1.48 -9.44
CA PRO A 49 15.18 1.53 -9.69
C PRO A 49 15.96 0.39 -9.02
N SER A 50 15.35 -0.31 -8.05
CA SER A 50 15.95 -1.42 -7.30
C SER A 50 14.87 -2.39 -6.83
N ALA A 51 15.28 -3.61 -6.45
CA ALA A 51 14.38 -4.60 -5.88
C ALA A 51 13.76 -4.13 -4.56
N HIS A 52 14.54 -3.47 -3.69
CA HIS A 52 14.04 -2.85 -2.45
C HIS A 52 12.92 -1.85 -2.73
N ALA A 53 13.14 -0.94 -3.69
CA ALA A 53 12.13 0.03 -4.08
C ALA A 53 10.87 -0.65 -4.65
N GLN A 54 11.02 -1.74 -5.41
CA GLN A 54 9.88 -2.52 -5.93
C GLN A 54 9.04 -3.11 -4.80
N THR A 55 9.70 -3.66 -3.77
CA THR A 55 9.05 -4.17 -2.56
C THR A 55 8.30 -3.06 -1.84
N LEU A 56 8.90 -1.89 -1.66
CA LEU A 56 8.24 -0.73 -1.06
C LEU A 56 6.99 -0.32 -1.88
N TYR A 57 7.11 -0.12 -3.19
CA TYR A 57 5.96 0.22 -4.02
C TYR A 57 4.82 -0.79 -3.89
N SER A 58 5.16 -2.08 -3.85
CA SER A 58 4.19 -3.17 -3.68
C SER A 58 3.49 -3.11 -2.32
N LEU A 59 4.25 -2.87 -1.26
CA LEU A 59 3.74 -2.77 0.12
C LEU A 59 2.83 -1.55 0.30
N TYR A 60 3.22 -0.39 -0.22
CA TYR A 60 2.37 0.80 -0.23
C TYR A 60 1.08 0.54 -1.01
N ALA A 61 1.15 -0.02 -2.23
CA ALA A 61 -0.03 -0.27 -3.05
C ALA A 61 -1.00 -1.25 -2.38
N ALA A 62 -0.49 -2.34 -1.81
CA ALA A 62 -1.30 -3.33 -1.10
C ALA A 62 -2.02 -2.73 0.11
N GLN A 63 -1.31 -1.96 0.93
CA GLN A 63 -1.88 -1.34 2.12
C GLN A 63 -2.93 -0.27 1.78
N ILE A 64 -2.66 0.57 0.78
CA ILE A 64 -3.59 1.61 0.31
C ILE A 64 -4.88 0.96 -0.19
N ALA A 65 -4.77 -0.06 -1.05
CA ALA A 65 -5.95 -0.76 -1.57
C ALA A 65 -6.77 -1.40 -0.46
N THR A 66 -6.10 -2.02 0.53
CA THR A 66 -6.75 -2.63 1.70
C THR A 66 -7.53 -1.59 2.51
N LEU A 67 -6.94 -0.43 2.79
CA LEU A 67 -7.63 0.67 3.48
C LEU A 67 -8.85 1.15 2.68
N LEU A 68 -8.72 1.31 1.36
CA LEU A 68 -9.83 1.75 0.51
C LEU A 68 -10.99 0.75 0.51
N TRP A 69 -10.71 -0.55 0.41
CA TRP A 69 -11.75 -1.58 0.43
C TRP A 69 -12.51 -1.62 1.75
N LEU A 70 -11.82 -1.43 2.88
CA LEU A 70 -12.41 -1.44 4.21
C LEU A 70 -13.21 -0.17 4.53
N THR A 71 -12.78 0.99 4.04
CA THR A 71 -13.37 2.30 4.39
C THR A 71 -14.49 2.72 3.44
N ILE A 72 -14.24 2.68 2.13
CA ILE A 72 -15.20 3.15 1.11
C ILE A 72 -16.20 2.05 0.75
N GLY A 73 -15.85 0.79 1.03
CA GLY A 73 -16.57 -0.37 0.53
C GLY A 73 -16.27 -0.60 -0.96
N GLY A 74 -16.11 -1.86 -1.34
CA GLY A 74 -15.79 -2.20 -2.72
C GLY A 74 -14.97 -3.47 -2.84
N GLU A 75 -15.39 -4.52 -2.15
CA GLU A 75 -14.69 -5.79 -1.92
C GLU A 75 -14.07 -6.48 -3.17
N HIS A 76 -14.39 -6.03 -4.39
CA HIS A 76 -13.81 -6.54 -5.63
C HIS A 76 -13.48 -5.45 -6.67
N ARG A 77 -13.33 -4.20 -6.25
CA ARG A 77 -12.98 -3.11 -7.16
C ARG A 77 -11.48 -3.07 -7.36
N ASN A 78 -11.05 -3.08 -8.62
CA ASN A 78 -9.67 -2.84 -8.97
C ASN A 78 -9.28 -1.40 -8.59
N VAL A 79 -8.18 -1.27 -7.84
CA VAL A 79 -7.63 0.02 -7.41
C VAL A 79 -6.37 0.29 -8.22
N VAL A 80 -6.20 1.48 -8.77
CA VAL A 80 -4.94 1.89 -9.40
C VAL A 80 -4.24 2.88 -8.48
N VAL A 81 -3.04 2.52 -8.03
CA VAL A 81 -2.23 3.34 -7.12
C VAL A 81 -1.02 3.87 -7.86
N GLY A 82 -0.92 5.21 -7.97
CA GLY A 82 0.26 5.91 -8.48
C GLY A 82 1.14 6.38 -7.33
N ILE A 83 2.36 5.87 -7.25
CA ILE A 83 3.30 6.15 -6.16
C ILE A 83 4.58 6.74 -6.74
N ALA A 84 5.05 7.84 -6.16
CA ALA A 84 6.35 8.43 -6.48
C ALA A 84 7.16 8.57 -5.20
N LEU A 85 8.12 7.65 -4.98
CA LEU A 85 9.01 7.70 -3.83
C LEU A 85 10.34 8.36 -4.23
N ARG A 86 10.86 9.20 -3.33
CA ARG A 86 12.20 9.75 -3.48
C ARG A 86 13.21 8.73 -2.99
N SER A 87 14.17 8.38 -3.85
CA SER A 87 15.30 7.54 -3.43
C SER A 87 16.10 8.26 -2.34
N SER A 88 16.19 7.68 -1.14
CA SER A 88 17.20 8.07 -0.16
C SER A 88 18.56 7.63 -0.70
N LYS A 89 19.52 8.54 -0.72
CA LYS A 89 20.89 8.23 -1.14
C LYS A 89 21.59 7.59 0.07
N GLY A 90 21.96 6.32 -0.03
CA GLY A 90 22.78 5.64 0.98
C GLY A 90 22.14 4.45 1.67
N HIS A 91 21.00 3.94 1.19
CA HIS A 91 20.43 2.70 1.70
C HIS A 91 21.21 1.48 1.20
N GLU A 92 21.64 0.64 2.14
CA GLU A 92 22.09 -0.71 1.84
C GLU A 92 20.90 -1.52 1.32
N GLU A 93 21.10 -2.26 0.23
CA GLU A 93 20.05 -3.02 -0.43
C GLU A 93 19.57 -4.15 0.49
N GLY A 94 18.44 -3.94 1.20
CA GLY A 94 17.73 -5.00 1.90
C GLY A 94 17.17 -4.67 3.27
N GLU A 95 17.58 -3.56 3.91
CA GLU A 95 17.05 -3.14 5.20
C GLU A 95 16.09 -1.95 5.04
N VAL A 96 14.94 -2.01 5.72
CA VAL A 96 13.99 -0.89 5.79
C VAL A 96 14.48 0.05 6.88
N SER A 97 14.87 1.28 6.54
CA SER A 97 15.25 2.26 7.57
C SER A 97 14.05 2.75 8.36
N GLU A 98 14.34 3.18 9.58
CA GLU A 98 13.42 3.95 10.42
C GLU A 98 12.79 5.12 9.67
N GLU A 99 13.51 5.78 8.75
CA GLU A 99 12.98 6.89 7.95
C GLU A 99 11.88 6.41 6.99
N GLU A 100 12.07 5.25 6.37
CA GLU A 100 11.12 4.65 5.42
C GLU A 100 9.88 4.16 6.16
N GLN A 101 10.08 3.54 7.33
CA GLN A 101 8.99 3.08 8.19
C GLN A 101 8.15 4.25 8.73
N GLN A 102 8.80 5.31 9.22
CA GLN A 102 8.09 6.51 9.69
C GLN A 102 7.33 7.18 8.55
N THR A 103 7.94 7.30 7.37
CA THR A 103 7.28 7.85 6.19
C THR A 103 6.06 7.02 5.81
N PHE A 104 6.18 5.69 5.82
CA PHE A 104 5.08 4.78 5.52
C PHE A 104 3.91 4.97 6.49
N LEU A 105 4.18 4.98 7.80
CA LEU A 105 3.15 5.17 8.81
C LEU A 105 2.47 6.54 8.68
N ALA A 106 3.24 7.61 8.46
CA ALA A 106 2.71 8.95 8.28
C ALA A 106 1.82 9.07 7.03
N VAL A 107 2.20 8.41 5.92
CA VAL A 107 1.37 8.36 4.71
C VAL A 107 0.07 7.63 4.96
N MET A 108 0.09 6.48 5.66
CA MET A 108 -1.13 5.73 5.95
C MET A 108 -2.05 6.46 6.94
N GLU A 109 -1.49 7.17 7.92
CA GLU A 109 -2.24 8.03 8.83
C GLU A 109 -2.90 9.20 8.09
N GLY A 110 -2.15 9.86 7.20
CA GLY A 110 -2.68 10.91 6.33
C GLY A 110 -3.82 10.38 5.45
N LEU A 111 -3.66 9.19 4.87
CA LEU A 111 -4.71 8.56 4.07
C LEU A 111 -5.96 8.26 4.89
N ARG A 112 -5.82 7.71 6.11
CA ARG A 112 -6.97 7.49 7.02
C ARG A 112 -7.73 8.77 7.30
N THR A 113 -7.02 9.88 7.48
CA THR A 113 -7.66 11.18 7.74
C THR A 113 -8.46 11.68 6.54
N ILE A 114 -8.01 11.37 5.31
CA ILE A 114 -8.71 11.75 4.07
C ILE A 114 -9.93 10.86 3.80
N LEU A 115 -9.91 9.60 4.25
CA LEU A 115 -10.97 8.63 4.01
C LEU A 115 -12.14 8.69 4.99
N LYS A 116 -12.01 9.48 6.07
CA LYS A 116 -13.08 9.82 7.02
C LYS A 116 -14.00 10.91 6.49
#